data_AF-A0A7C1YXZ6-F1
#
_entry.id   AF-A0A7C1YXZ6-F1
#
_cell.length_a   1.000
_cell.length_b   1.000
_cell.length_c   1.000
_cell.angle_alpha   90.00
_cell.angle_beta   90.00
_cell.angle_gamma   90.00
#
_symmetry.space_group_name_H-M   'P 1'
#
loop_
_entity.id
_entity.type
_entity.pdbx_description
1 polymer ?
#
loop_
_entity_poly.entity_id
_entity_poly.type
_entity_poly.pdbx_seq_one_letter_code
_entity_poly.pdbx_strand_id
1 'polypeptide(L)' 'MITKTQLINSLNNLPENLTVDQVIDHIIFVEKVQSGLDDVANGKVSTKDEARDKLKKWLK' A
#
# COMPACT_ATOMS: atom_id res chain seq x y z
N MET A 1 -10.25 1.84 -2.28
CA MET A 1 -10.88 2.01 -0.93
C MET A 1 -10.94 0.64 -0.24
N ILE A 2 -10.56 0.51 1.04
CA ILE A 2 -10.57 -0.77 1.76
C ILE A 2 -11.90 -1.01 2.49
N THR A 3 -12.41 -2.24 2.45
CA THR A 3 -13.62 -2.63 3.21
C THR A 3 -13.25 -3.10 4.62
N LYS A 4 -14.20 -2.96 5.56
CA LYS A 4 -14.06 -3.49 6.93
C LYS A 4 -13.70 -4.98 6.96
N THR A 5 -14.27 -5.78 6.07
CA THR A 5 -13.99 -7.22 5.98
C THR A 5 -12.56 -7.50 5.53
N GLN A 6 -12.07 -6.78 4.51
CA GLN A 6 -10.68 -6.92 4.06
C GLN A 6 -9.69 -6.49 5.14
N LEU A 7 -10.02 -5.44 5.90
CA LEU A 7 -9.22 -4.98 7.03
C LEU A 7 -9.10 -6.08 8.10
N ILE A 8 -10.22 -6.64 8.56
CA ILE A 8 -10.22 -7.72 9.55
C ILE A 8 -9.42 -8.94 9.03
N ASN A 9 -9.60 -9.30 7.77
CA ASN A 9 -8.87 -10.41 7.17
C ASN A 9 -7.36 -10.16 7.10
N SER A 10 -6.93 -8.91 6.89
CA SER A 10 -5.50 -8.56 6.88
C SER A 10 -4.84 -8.76 8.24
N LEU A 11 -5.58 -8.48 9.33
CA LEU A 11 -5.09 -8.65 10.70
C LEU A 11 -4.89 -10.12 11.08
N ASN A 12 -5.63 -11.06 10.48
CA ASN A 12 -5.48 -12.50 10.76
C ASN A 12 -4.10 -13.05 10.37
N ASN A 13 -3.35 -12.33 9.51
CA ASN A 13 -2.01 -12.73 9.08
C ASN A 13 -0.90 -12.09 9.94
N LEU A 14 -1.26 -11.28 10.94
CA LEU A 14 -0.31 -10.66 11.84
C LEU A 14 0.12 -11.64 12.94
N PRO A 15 1.35 -11.52 13.46
CA PRO A 15 1.83 -12.36 14.55
C PRO A 15 1.04 -12.12 15.84
N GLU A 16 0.92 -13.14 16.70
CA GLU A 16 0.19 -13.05 17.99
C GLU A 16 0.67 -11.89 18.88
N ASN A 17 1.98 -11.64 18.89
CA ASN A 17 2.59 -10.54 19.63
C ASN A 17 2.95 -9.41 18.66
N LEU A 18 2.33 -8.26 18.86
CA LEU A 18 2.51 -7.09 18.02
C LEU A 18 2.22 -5.80 18.80
N THR A 19 2.77 -4.68 18.35
CA THR A 19 2.48 -3.36 18.91
C THR A 19 1.37 -2.66 18.15
N VAL A 20 0.71 -1.70 18.80
CA VAL A 20 -0.31 -0.86 18.15
C VAL A 20 0.26 -0.15 16.91
N ASP A 21 1.51 0.33 16.98
CA ASP A 21 2.18 0.97 15.84
C ASP A 21 2.30 0.02 14.64
N GLN A 22 2.62 -1.25 14.87
CA GLN A 22 2.70 -2.25 13.80
C GLN A 22 1.34 -2.50 13.16
N VAL A 23 0.24 -2.45 13.92
CA VAL A 23 -1.11 -2.52 13.36
C VAL A 23 -1.36 -1.33 12.45
N ILE A 24 -1.09 -0.11 12.93
CA ILE A 24 -1.34 1.12 12.19
C ILE A 24 -0.55 1.10 10.87
N ASP A 25 0.74 0.76 10.92
CA ASP A 25 1.59 0.64 9.74
C ASP A 25 1.06 -0.41 8.75
N HIS A 26 0.61 -1.55 9.25
CA HIS A 26 0.03 -2.59 8.42
C HIS A 26 -1.23 -2.10 7.69
N ILE A 27 -2.13 -1.42 8.40
CA ILE A 27 -3.36 -0.87 7.83
C ILE A 27 -3.04 0.14 6.74
N ILE A 28 -2.11 1.07 7.00
CA ILE A 28 -1.66 2.07 6.02
C ILE A 28 -1.06 1.38 4.78
N PHE A 29 -0.26 0.33 4.99
CA PHE A 29 0.32 -0.44 3.89
C PHE A 29 -0.75 -1.08 3.01
N VAL A 30 -1.72 -1.79 3.61
CA VAL A 30 -2.79 -2.46 2.87
C VAL A 30 -3.62 -1.44 2.08
N GLU A 31 -3.92 -0.28 2.65
CA GLU A 31 -4.62 0.81 1.95
C GLU A 31 -3.85 1.29 0.72
N LYS A 32 -2.53 1.53 0.85
CA LYS A 32 -1.68 1.95 -0.27
C LYS A 32 -1.63 0.91 -1.38
N VAL A 33 -1.54 -0.37 -1.03
CA VAL A 33 -1.56 -1.46 -2.01
C VAL A 33 -2.89 -1.46 -2.77
N GLN A 34 -4.02 -1.35 -2.06
CA GLN A 34 -5.33 -1.30 -2.71
C GLN A 34 -5.47 -0.08 -3.61
N SER A 35 -5.00 1.09 -3.17
CA SER A 35 -4.98 2.30 -4.01
C SER A 35 -4.14 2.09 -5.27
N GLY A 36 -2.99 1.42 -5.17
CA GLY A 36 -2.16 1.10 -6.33
C GLY A 36 -2.86 0.16 -7.32
N LEU A 37 -3.59 -0.84 -6.83
CA LEU A 37 -4.40 -1.73 -7.68
C LEU A 37 -5.53 -0.96 -8.37
N ASP A 38 -6.20 -0.06 -7.63
CA ASP A 38 -7.25 0.81 -8.18
C ASP A 38 -6.66 1.74 -9.26
N ASP A 39 -5.46 2.28 -9.05
CA ASP A 39 -4.76 3.12 -10.04
C ASP A 39 -4.42 2.35 -11.32
N VAL A 40 -3.95 1.10 -11.20
CA VAL A 40 -3.71 0.23 -12.36
C VAL A 40 -5.00 -0.03 -13.13
N ALA A 41 -6.09 -0.38 -12.44
CA ALA A 41 -7.38 -0.64 -13.06
C ALA A 41 -7.94 0.59 -13.79
N ASN A 42 -7.67 1.79 -13.28
CA ASN A 42 -8.06 3.06 -13.90
C ASN A 42 -7.06 3.60 -14.93
N GLY A 43 -6.02 2.83 -15.28
CA GLY A 43 -5.00 3.24 -16.25
C GLY A 43 -4.08 4.36 -15.77
N LYS A 44 -4.06 4.68 -14.46
CA LYS A 44 -3.16 5.65 -13.83
C LYS A 44 -1.78 5.05 -13.58
N VAL A 45 -1.19 4.47 -14.62
CA VAL A 45 0.15 3.87 -14.58
C VAL A 45 1.18 4.84 -15.14
N SER A 46 2.44 4.66 -14.74
CA SER A 46 3.57 5.39 -15.32
C SER A 46 4.47 4.41 -16.05
N THR A 47 5.04 4.85 -17.15
CA THR A 47 6.10 4.13 -17.84
C THR A 47 7.37 4.07 -16.98
N LYS A 48 8.28 3.18 -17.35
CA LYS A 48 9.58 3.04 -16.68
C LYS A 48 10.37 4.35 -16.67
N ASP A 49 10.32 5.13 -17.74
CA ASP A 49 11.07 6.37 -17.86
C ASP A 49 10.47 7.47 -16.98
N GLU A 50 9.14 7.62 -16.97
CA GLU A 50 8.44 8.53 -16.05
C GLU A 50 8.69 8.18 -14.58
N ALA A 51 8.70 6.88 -14.25
CA ALA A 51 9.02 6.42 -12.91
C ALA A 51 10.48 6.77 -12.52
N ARG A 52 11.43 6.58 -13.44
CA ARG A 52 12.84 6.95 -13.23
C ARG A 52 12.97 8.44 -12.94
N ASP A 53 12.29 9.29 -13.70
CA ASP A 53 12.37 10.75 -13.52
C ASP A 53 11.75 11.21 -12.19
N LYS A 54 10.67 10.56 -11.72
CA LYS A 54 10.11 10.80 -10.38
C LYS A 54 11.10 10.41 -9.28
N LEU A 55 11.77 9.27 -9.41
CA LEU A 55 12.68 8.72 -8.40
C LEU A 55 13.98 9.53 -8.25
N LYS A 56 14.47 10.18 -9.31
CA LYS A 56 15.65 11.07 -9.27
C LYS A 56 15.55 12.18 -8.20
N LYS A 57 14.33 12.57 -7.80
CA LYS A 57 14.12 13.60 -6.76
C LYS A 57 14.49 13.12 -5.35
N TRP A 58 14.52 11.81 -5.14
CA TRP A 58 14.70 11.17 -3.84
C TRP A 58 16.05 10.44 -3.76
N LEU A 59 16.47 9.84 -4.87
CA LEU A 59 17.74 9.14 -5.00
C LEU A 59 18.78 10.14 -5.54
N LYS A 60 19.36 10.93 -4.62
CA LYS A 60 20.58 11.72 -4.91
C LYS A 60 21.80 10.83 -4.98
#